data_AF-A0A7C6RA87-F1
#
_entry.id   AF-A0A7C6RA87-F1
#
_cell.length_a   1.000
_cell.length_b   1.000
_cell.length_c   1.000
_cell.angle_alpha   90.00
_cell.angle_beta   90.00
_cell.angle_gamma   90.00
#
_symmetry.space_group_name_H-M   'P 1'
#
loop_
_entity.id
_entity.type
_entity.pdbx_description
1 polymer ?
#
loop_
_entity_poly.entity_id
_entity_poly.type
_entity_poly.pdbx_seq_one_letter_code
_entity_poly.pdbx_strand_id
1 'polypeptide(L)' 'MTEKLVEAIVGMREKEAIELAREALEAGTEPMEVMESCRRAVEEVGKRYEEGEYFLPELMLTGQMLTQISELAK' A
#
# COMPACT_ATOMS: atom_id res chain seq x y z
N MET A 1 -12.60 -1.61 3.45
CA MET A 1 -11.45 -0.88 4.05
C MET A 1 -10.19 -1.11 3.25
N THR A 2 -9.90 -2.37 2.91
CA THR A 2 -8.76 -2.80 2.08
C THR A 2 -8.66 -2.14 0.70
N GLU A 3 -9.77 -1.83 0.01
CA GLU A 3 -9.73 -1.07 -1.26
C GLU A 3 -9.22 0.38 -1.09
N LYS A 4 -9.57 1.05 0.01
CA LYS A 4 -9.07 2.40 0.29
C LYS A 4 -7.57 2.42 0.54
N LEU A 5 -7.04 1.35 1.14
CA LEU A 5 -5.60 1.18 1.33
C LEU A 5 -4.89 1.05 -0.02
N VAL A 6 -5.45 0.27 -0.95
CA VAL A 6 -4.91 0.16 -2.32
C VAL A 6 -4.89 1.53 -3.00
N GLU A 7 -6.01 2.26 -2.98
CA GLU A 7 -6.10 3.59 -3.58
C GLU A 7 -5.14 4.62 -2.97
N ALA A 8 -4.91 4.54 -1.65
CA ALA A 8 -3.97 5.42 -0.95
C ALA A 8 -2.53 5.14 -1.37
N ILE A 9 -2.14 3.86 -1.45
CA ILE A 9 -0.80 3.45 -1.89
C ILE A 9 -0.58 3.83 -3.35
N VAL A 10 -1.51 3.46 -4.23
CA VAL A 10 -1.43 3.78 -5.67
C VAL A 10 -1.40 5.29 -5.88
N GLY A 11 -2.18 6.05 -5.10
CA GLY A 11 -2.21 7.51 -5.17
C GLY A 11 -1.04 8.22 -4.48
N MET A 12 0.00 7.50 -4.04
CA MET A 12 1.18 8.05 -3.36
C MET A 12 0.85 8.83 -2.07
N ARG A 13 -0.24 8.45 -1.38
CA ARG A 13 -0.71 9.07 -0.14
C ARG A 13 -0.18 8.29 1.07
N GLU A 14 1.13 8.40 1.31
CA GLU A 14 1.85 7.63 2.35
C GLU A 14 1.19 7.69 3.72
N LYS A 15 0.96 8.90 4.25
CA LYS A 15 0.36 9.07 5.58
C LYS A 15 -1.00 8.40 5.67
N GLU A 16 -1.84 8.56 4.65
CA GLU A 16 -3.17 7.97 4.62
C GLU A 16 -3.11 6.45 4.53
N ALA A 17 -2.20 5.89 3.72
CA ALA A 17 -2.02 4.44 3.62
C ALA A 17 -1.60 3.81 4.94
N ILE A 18 -0.66 4.44 5.67
CA ILE A 18 -0.19 3.97 6.98
C ILE A 18 -1.31 4.01 8.02
N GLU A 19 -2.06 5.10 8.09
CA GLU A 19 -3.19 5.22 9.02
C GLU A 19 -4.30 4.21 8.69
N LEU A 20 -4.66 4.04 7.41
CA LEU A 20 -5.66 3.04 6.99
C LEU A 20 -5.24 1.60 7.33
N ALA A 21 -3.95 1.28 7.17
CA ALA A 21 -3.43 -0.03 7.54
C ALA A 21 -3.46 -0.24 9.06
N ARG A 22 -3.10 0.77 9.84
CA ARG A 22 -3.20 0.75 11.30
C ARG A 22 -4.64 0.56 11.77
N GLU A 23 -5.57 1.37 11.26
CA GLU A 23 -7.00 1.27 11.60
C GLU A 23 -7.57 -0.11 11.25
N ALA A 24 -7.15 -0.69 10.12
CA ALA A 24 -7.57 -2.04 9.75
C ALA A 24 -7.08 -3.10 10.75
N LEU A 25 -5.81 -3.06 11.13
CA LEU A 25 -5.24 -3.98 12.12
C LEU A 25 -5.92 -3.81 13.49
N GLU A 26 -6.12 -2.57 13.94
CA GLU A 26 -6.80 -2.25 15.21
C GLU A 26 -8.27 -2.69 15.21
N ALA A 27 -8.94 -2.65 14.06
CA ALA A 27 -10.30 -3.16 13.89
C ALA A 27 -10.40 -4.70 13.88
N GLY A 28 -9.28 -5.42 14.04
CA GLY A 28 -9.21 -6.87 14.04
C GLY A 28 -9.13 -7.49 12.64
N THR A 29 -8.74 -6.72 11.63
CA THR A 29 -8.45 -7.25 10.29
C THR A 29 -7.17 -8.08 10.35
N GLU A 30 -7.20 -9.27 9.77
CA GLU A 30 -6.04 -10.15 9.75
C GLU A 30 -4.86 -9.48 9.01
N PRO A 31 -3.63 -9.52 9.57
CA PRO A 31 -2.44 -8.96 8.93
C PRO A 31 -2.25 -9.41 7.48
N MET A 32 -2.59 -10.67 7.18
CA MET A 32 -2.53 -11.22 5.83
C MET A 32 -3.46 -10.51 4.83
N GLU A 33 -4.63 -10.05 5.25
CA GLU A 33 -5.56 -9.31 4.38
C GLU A 33 -5.04 -7.90 4.06
N VAL A 34 -4.40 -7.25 5.04
CA VAL A 34 -3.73 -5.96 4.84
C VAL A 34 -2.56 -6.10 3.86
N MET A 35 -1.77 -7.16 4.01
CA MET A 35 -0.66 -7.47 3.10
C MET A 35 -1.13 -7.83 1.70
N GLU A 36 -2.28 -8.49 1.56
CA GLU A 36 -2.90 -8.77 0.25
C GLU A 36 -3.27 -7.48 -0.49
N SER A 37 -3.78 -6.50 0.25
CA SER A 37 -4.09 -5.17 -0.32
C SER A 37 -2.81 -4.45 -0.76
N CYS A 38 -1.75 -4.55 0.03
CA CYS A 38 -0.45 -4.01 -0.36
C CYS A 38 0.08 -4.65 -1.64
N ARG A 39 -0.06 -5.98 -1.81
CA ARG A 39 0.32 -6.69 -3.05
C ARG A 39 -0.45 -6.15 -4.26
N ARG A 40 -1.77 -6.03 -4.15
CA ARG A 40 -2.63 -5.46 -5.21
C ARG A 40 -2.20 -4.04 -5.60
N ALA A 41 -1.82 -3.22 -4.62
CA ALA A 41 -1.35 -1.87 -4.89
C ALA A 41 -0.02 -1.85 -5.66
N VAL A 42 0.92 -2.73 -5.31
CA VAL A 42 2.20 -2.85 -6.05
C VAL A 42 1.97 -3.30 -7.49
N GLU A 43 1.07 -4.26 -7.72
CA GLU A 43 0.73 -4.69 -9.08
C GLU A 43 0.18 -3.53 -9.93
N GLU A 44 -0.68 -2.69 -9.35
CA GLU A 44 -1.25 -1.51 -10.02
C GLU A 44 -0.20 -0.43 -10.30
N VAL A 45 0.66 -0.12 -9.33
CA VAL A 45 1.81 0.80 -9.50
C VAL A 45 2.75 0.26 -10.58
N GLY A 46 2.98 -1.06 -10.61
CA GLY A 46 3.81 -1.72 -11.62
C GLY A 46 3.23 -1.58 -13.03
N LYS A 47 1.92 -1.76 -13.21
CA LYS A 47 1.25 -1.53 -14.51
C LYS A 47 1.42 -0.09 -14.97
N ARG A 48 1.19 0.88 -14.07
CA ARG A 48 1.37 2.31 -14.38
C ARG A 48 2.82 2.65 -14.73
N TYR A 49 3.78 1.96 -14.12
CA TYR A 49 5.18 2.08 -14.48
C TYR A 49 5.47 1.53 -15.88
N GLU A 50 4.91 0.37 -16.24
CA GLU A 50 5.01 -0.21 -17.59
C GLU A 50 4.36 0.67 -18.66
N GLU A 51 3.25 1.33 -18.32
CA GLU A 51 2.53 2.28 -19.19
C GLU A 51 3.24 3.66 -19.29
N GLY A 52 4.29 3.89 -18.50
CA GLY A 52 5.04 5.14 -18.47
C GLY A 52 4.34 6.28 -17.74
N GLU A 53 3.30 5.98 -16.95
CA GLU A 53 2.62 6.95 -16.09
C GLU A 53 3.38 7.16 -14.78
N TYR A 54 3.99 6.10 -14.22
CA TYR A 54 4.82 6.13 -13.01
C TYR A 54 6.29 5.85 -13.33
N PHE A 55 7.18 6.30 -12.46
CA PHE A 55 8.63 6.18 -12.63
C PHE A 55 9.27 5.53 -11.40
N LEU A 56 10.60 5.50 -11.40
CA LEU A 56 11.40 4.92 -10.32
C LEU A 56 11.07 5.51 -8.93
N PRO A 57 10.85 6.83 -8.76
CA PRO A 57 10.50 7.41 -7.46
C PRO A 57 9.21 6.84 -6.87
N GLU A 58 8.17 6.65 -7.69
CA GLU A 58 6.89 6.10 -7.26
C GLU A 58 7.02 4.64 -6.82
N LEU A 59 7.83 3.85 -7.54
CA LEU A 59 8.15 2.47 -7.15
C LEU A 59 8.92 2.41 -5.82
N MET A 60 9.91 3.28 -5.65
CA MET A 60 10.69 3.36 -4.42
C MET A 60 9.82 3.75 -3.24
N LEU A 61 8.98 4.79 -3.39
CA LEU A 61 8.06 5.25 -2.36
C LEU A 61 7.06 4.15 -1.98
N THR A 62 6.51 3.46 -2.98
CA THR A 62 5.63 2.31 -2.77
C THR A 62 6.30 1.24 -1.91
N GLY A 63 7.54 0.85 -2.24
CA GLY A 63 8.31 -0.10 -1.44
C GLY A 63 8.55 0.35 0.01
N GLN A 64 8.81 1.65 0.23
CA GLN A 64 8.95 2.21 1.57
C GLN A 64 7.64 2.16 2.37
N MET A 65 6.51 2.52 1.74
CA MET A 65 5.18 2.42 2.36
C MET A 65 4.87 0.98 2.79
N LEU A 66 5.12 0.01 1.90
CA LEU A 66 4.91 -1.40 2.20
C LEU A 66 5.77 -1.89 3.37
N THR A 67 7.01 -1.43 3.46
CA THR A 67 7.92 -1.80 4.56
C THR A 67 7.35 -1.30 5.88
N GLN A 68 6.91 -0.05 5.95
CA GLN A 68 6.28 0.53 7.15
C GLN A 68 4.99 -0.21 7.54
N ILE A 69 4.12 -0.51 6.57
CA ILE A 69 2.88 -1.28 6.83
C ILE A 69 3.20 -2.69 7.33
N SER A 70 4.20 -3.36 6.74
CA SER A 70 4.63 -4.68 7.20
C SER A 70 5.21 -4.68 8.62
N GLU A 71 5.80 -3.56 9.07
CA GLU A 71 6.26 -3.41 10.45
C GLU A 71 5.11 -3.24 11.44
N LEU A 72 4.01 -2.61 11.02
CA LEU A 72 2.78 -2.50 11.82
C LEU A 72 2.05 -3.84 11.98
N ALA A 73 2.19 -4.71 10.99
CA ALA A 73 1.54 -6.01 10.90
C ALA A 73 2.27 -7.14 11.67
N LYS A 74 3.38 -6.83 12.36
CA LYS A 74 4.14 -7.74 13.23
C LYS A 74 3.61 -7.74 14.66
#